data_AF-A0A3A5KSN2-F1
#
_entry.id   AF-A0A3A5KSN2-F1
#
_cell.length_a   1.000
_cell.length_b   1.000
_cell.length_c   1.000
_cell.angle_alpha   90.00
_cell.angle_beta   90.00
_cell.angle_gamma   90.00
#
_symmetry.space_group_name_H-M   'P 1'
#
loop_
_entity.id
_entity.type
_entity.pdbx_description
1 polymer ?
#
loop_
_entity_poly.entity_id
_entity_poly.type
_entity_poly.pdbx_seq_one_letter_code
_entity_poly.pdbx_strand_id
1 'polypeptide(L)'
;MLSVSSAHQASGLLAGTDWPAERTALHRVAFETAEKVLEGSRSTVDGRASFEEAAREAGVLVDPELEVRQRMYFESGVKIRPYGKSSVRDVKSVDGACEVLVDWPHAKRGPDYQSAREVVQAALDGKATPDQAREAFAVLAADAGILVGSSPA
;
A
#
# COMPACT_ATOMS: atom_id res chain seq x y z
N MET A 1 14.81 1.21 3.35
CA MET A 1 13.74 0.73 4.25
C MET A 1 14.38 -0.21 5.25
N LEU A 2 14.46 0.18 6.53
CA LEU A 2 15.13 -0.60 7.57
C LEU A 2 14.07 -1.36 8.35
N SER A 3 14.13 -2.69 8.35
CA SER A 3 13.21 -3.55 9.10
C SER A 3 13.86 -3.94 10.41
N VAL A 4 13.18 -3.65 11.52
CA VAL A 4 13.65 -3.98 12.89
C VAL A 4 12.90 -5.21 13.36
N SER A 5 13.61 -6.32 13.61
CA SER A 5 13.02 -7.60 13.99
C SER A 5 13.38 -8.06 15.40
N SER A 6 14.19 -7.29 16.14
CA SER A 6 14.64 -7.63 17.49
C SER A 6 14.87 -6.40 18.37
N ALA A 7 14.80 -6.59 19.70
CA ALA A 7 15.10 -5.55 20.68
C ALA A 7 16.55 -5.03 20.56
N HIS A 8 17.50 -5.87 20.16
CA HIS A 8 18.89 -5.47 19.91
C HIS A 8 18.99 -4.48 18.74
N GLN A 9 18.30 -4.75 17.63
CA GLN A 9 18.24 -3.84 16.49
C GLN A 9 17.51 -2.55 16.84
N ALA A 10 16.42 -2.62 17.61
CA ALA A 10 15.69 -1.44 18.07
C ALA A 10 16.57 -0.55 18.96
N SER A 11 17.25 -1.12 19.95
CA SER A 11 18.18 -0.40 20.83
C SER A 11 19.35 0.20 20.05
N GLY A 12 19.94 -0.54 19.11
CA GLY A 12 21.02 -0.04 18.26
C GLY A 12 20.60 1.14 17.38
N LEU A 13 19.38 1.11 16.84
CA LEU A 13 18.83 2.20 16.03
C LEU A 13 18.54 3.45 16.87
N LEU A 14 18.01 3.27 18.09
CA LEU A 14 17.73 4.36 19.03
C LEU A 14 19.02 4.97 19.63
N ALA A 15 20.06 4.16 19.84
CA ALA A 15 21.38 4.63 20.28
C ALA A 15 22.16 5.30 19.14
N GLY A 16 21.97 4.84 17.90
CA GLY A 16 22.67 5.28 16.72
C GLY A 16 22.26 6.67 16.22
N THR A 17 23.01 7.18 15.24
CA THR A 17 22.67 8.39 14.49
C THR A 17 21.63 8.13 13.38
N ASP A 18 21.22 6.89 13.20
CA ASP A 18 20.25 6.46 12.17
C ASP A 18 18.80 6.85 12.49
N TRP A 19 18.52 7.35 13.70
CA TRP A 19 17.23 7.95 14.03
C TRP A 19 17.10 9.34 13.37
N PRO A 20 16.18 9.52 12.41
CA PRO A 20 16.18 10.71 11.55
C PRO A 20 15.39 11.90 12.13
N ALA A 21 14.78 11.76 13.32
CA ALA A 21 13.95 12.78 13.95
C ALA A 21 14.54 13.30 15.27
N GLU A 22 13.91 14.31 15.87
CA GLU A 22 14.33 14.81 17.18
C GLU A 22 14.15 13.73 18.27
N ARG A 23 15.12 13.62 19.18
CA ARG A 23 15.09 12.65 20.28
C ARG A 23 14.21 13.16 21.42
N THR A 24 12.90 13.02 21.23
CA THR A 24 11.87 13.46 22.18
C THR A 24 11.83 12.60 23.45
N ALA A 25 10.90 12.90 24.36
CA ALA A 25 10.67 12.08 25.56
C ALA A 25 10.32 10.62 25.20
N LEU A 26 9.52 10.40 24.14
CA LEU A 26 9.17 9.05 23.69
C LEU A 26 10.36 8.27 23.15
N HIS A 27 11.31 8.94 22.47
CA HIS A 27 12.56 8.30 22.05
C HIS A 27 13.34 7.73 23.25
N ARG A 28 13.46 8.49 24.35
CA ARG A 28 14.13 8.03 25.57
C ARG A 28 13.40 6.88 26.24
N VAL A 29 12.06 6.97 26.33
CA VAL A 29 11.23 5.89 26.88
C VAL A 29 11.35 4.61 26.04
N ALA A 30 11.38 4.73 24.71
CA ALA A 30 11.59 3.59 23.82
C ALA A 30 12.96 2.96 24.01
N PHE A 31 14.03 3.76 24.17
CA PHE A 31 15.39 3.25 24.39
C PHE A 31 15.51 2.51 25.72
N GLU A 32 15.09 3.14 26.82
CA GLU A 32 15.10 2.51 28.14
C GLU A 32 14.25 1.25 28.18
N THR A 33 13.11 1.24 27.47
CA THR A 33 12.27 0.05 27.39
C THR A 33 12.96 -1.05 26.60
N ALA A 34 13.64 -0.74 25.50
CA ALA A 34 14.40 -1.70 24.72
C ALA A 34 15.54 -2.32 25.54
N GLU A 35 16.29 -1.51 26.31
CA GLU A 35 17.33 -2.01 27.23
C GLU A 35 16.74 -2.95 28.29
N LYS A 36 15.63 -2.57 28.93
CA LYS A 36 14.95 -3.42 29.90
C LYS A 36 14.44 -4.73 29.30
N VAL A 37 14.10 -4.77 28.01
CA VAL A 37 13.78 -6.01 27.30
C VAL A 37 15.02 -6.87 27.09
N LEU A 38 16.17 -6.28 26.76
CA LEU A 38 17.45 -7.00 26.63
C LEU A 38 17.91 -7.61 27.97
N GLU A 39 17.65 -6.91 29.06
CA GLU A 39 17.90 -7.38 30.43
C GLU A 39 16.90 -8.44 30.91
N GLY A 40 15.85 -8.74 30.13
CA GLY A 40 14.78 -9.66 30.50
C GLY A 40 13.79 -9.10 31.54
N SER A 41 13.89 -7.82 31.87
CA SER A 41 13.03 -7.11 32.83
C SER A 41 11.70 -6.64 32.24
N ARG A 42 11.58 -6.58 30.91
CA ARG A 42 10.34 -6.24 30.18
C ARG A 42 10.07 -7.22 29.05
N SER A 43 8.80 -7.31 28.65
CA SER A 43 8.39 -8.17 27.54
C SER A 43 8.74 -7.56 26.18
N THR A 44 8.97 -8.40 25.17
CA THR A 44 9.15 -7.96 23.78
C THR A 44 7.93 -7.20 23.23
N VAL A 45 6.74 -7.44 23.80
CA VAL A 45 5.51 -6.72 23.46
C VAL A 45 5.58 -5.26 23.94
N ASP A 46 6.03 -5.03 25.18
CA ASP A 46 6.20 -3.67 25.72
C ASP A 46 7.28 -2.88 24.98
N GLY A 47 8.39 -3.56 24.63
CA GLY A 47 9.45 -2.99 23.79
C GLY A 47 8.95 -2.59 22.42
N ARG A 48 8.17 -3.46 21.77
CA ARG A 48 7.55 -3.17 20.48
C ARG A 48 6.59 -1.98 20.57
N ALA A 49 5.69 -1.97 21.55
CA ALA A 49 4.71 -0.90 21.69
C ALA A 49 5.37 0.47 21.91
N SER A 50 6.38 0.54 22.78
CA SER A 50 7.11 1.78 23.06
C SER A 50 7.91 2.27 21.85
N PHE A 51 8.51 1.34 21.09
CA PHE A 51 9.22 1.67 19.85
C PHE A 51 8.28 2.20 18.76
N GLU A 52 7.13 1.54 18.54
CA GLU A 52 6.13 1.98 17.58
C GLU A 52 5.58 3.37 17.92
N GLU A 53 5.37 3.67 19.21
CA GLU A 53 4.89 4.97 19.67
C GLU A 53 5.90 6.09 19.37
N ALA A 54 7.18 5.87 19.69
CA ALA A 54 8.26 6.81 19.36
C ALA A 54 8.43 6.99 17.85
N ALA A 55 8.35 5.92 17.08
CA ALA A 55 8.47 5.96 15.63
C ALA A 55 7.27 6.68 14.97
N ARG A 56 6.07 6.53 15.54
CA ARG A 56 4.86 7.22 15.09
C ARG A 56 4.95 8.72 15.36
N GLU A 57 5.41 9.13 16.54
CA GLU A 57 5.61 10.55 16.87
C GLU A 57 6.65 11.21 15.97
N ALA A 58 7.74 10.50 15.69
CA ALA A 58 8.78 10.96 14.78
C ALA A 58 8.35 10.99 13.30
N GLY A 59 7.19 10.44 12.95
CA GLY A 59 6.73 10.31 11.57
C GLY A 59 7.60 9.36 10.72
N VAL A 60 8.41 8.51 11.37
CA VAL A 60 9.35 7.58 10.73
C VAL A 60 8.79 6.18 10.63
N LEU A 61 7.70 5.90 11.36
CA LEU A 61 6.96 4.66 11.25
C LEU A 61 6.26 4.65 9.89
N VAL A 62 6.89 3.98 8.94
CA VAL A 62 6.23 3.58 7.71
C VAL A 62 5.26 2.48 8.11
N ASP A 63 3.98 2.84 8.22
CA ASP A 63 2.92 1.87 8.47
C ASP A 63 2.79 1.00 7.20
N PRO A 64 3.17 -0.28 7.26
CA PRO A 64 3.19 -1.14 6.09
C PRO A 64 1.79 -1.28 5.48
N GLU A 65 0.73 -1.09 6.27
CA GLU A 65 -0.64 -1.11 5.78
C GLU A 65 -1.01 0.17 5.01
N LEU A 66 -0.39 1.32 5.36
CA LEU A 66 -0.51 2.57 4.59
C LEU A 66 0.35 2.56 3.32
N GLU A 67 1.55 1.99 3.35
CA GLU A 67 2.39 1.76 2.14
C GLU A 67 1.67 0.85 1.15
N VAL A 68 1.12 -0.27 1.63
CA VAL A 68 0.33 -1.19 0.79
C VAL A 68 -0.87 -0.47 0.22
N ARG A 69 -1.58 0.33 1.02
CA ARG A 69 -2.69 1.17 0.53
C ARG A 69 -2.23 2.17 -0.53
N GLN A 70 -1.15 2.91 -0.32
CA GLN A 70 -0.63 3.87 -1.31
C GLN A 70 -0.17 3.19 -2.60
N ARG A 71 0.48 2.02 -2.49
CA ARG A 71 0.82 1.16 -3.64
C ARG A 71 -0.38 0.50 -4.29
N MET A 72 -1.60 0.69 -3.79
CA MET A 72 -2.81 0.21 -4.46
C MET A 72 -3.57 1.33 -5.16
N TYR A 73 -3.25 2.61 -4.92
CA TYR A 73 -3.91 3.73 -5.59
C TYR A 73 -3.23 4.08 -6.91
N PHE A 74 -4.04 4.48 -7.88
CA PHE A 74 -3.58 5.04 -9.14
C PHE A 74 -3.24 6.52 -8.96
N GLU A 75 -2.19 7.00 -9.64
CA GLU A 75 -1.90 8.44 -9.69
C GLU A 75 -3.07 9.25 -10.26
N SER A 76 -3.79 8.66 -11.22
CA SER A 76 -4.99 9.22 -11.83
C SER A 76 -6.06 8.16 -11.99
N GLY A 77 -7.23 8.41 -11.42
CA GLY A 77 -8.36 7.47 -11.48
C GLY A 77 -8.85 7.21 -12.90
N VAL A 78 -9.36 5.99 -13.13
CA VAL A 78 -9.98 5.59 -14.40
C VAL A 78 -11.49 5.70 -14.26
N LYS A 79 -12.08 6.63 -15.02
CA LYS A 79 -13.53 6.83 -15.04
C LYS A 79 -14.16 5.89 -16.05
N ILE A 80 -15.03 5.01 -15.58
CA ILE A 80 -15.74 4.04 -16.43
C ILE A 80 -17.25 4.19 -16.27
N ARG A 81 -18.01 3.71 -17.24
CA ARG A 81 -19.45 3.51 -17.14
C ARG A 81 -19.72 2.00 -17.21
N PRO A 82 -19.86 1.32 -16.06
CA PRO A 82 -20.04 -0.13 -16.04
C PRO A 82 -21.30 -0.56 -16.81
N TYR A 83 -21.25 -1.74 -17.41
CA TYR A 83 -22.40 -2.32 -18.11
C TYR A 83 -23.62 -2.42 -17.19
N GLY A 84 -24.79 -1.98 -17.69
CA GLY A 84 -26.03 -1.99 -16.91
C GLY A 84 -26.15 -0.88 -15.85
N LYS A 85 -25.15 0.00 -15.71
CA LYS A 85 -25.21 1.18 -14.84
C LYS A 85 -25.10 2.46 -15.68
N SER A 86 -25.97 3.44 -15.39
CA SER A 86 -25.91 4.77 -16.02
C SER A 86 -24.89 5.70 -15.35
N SER A 87 -24.47 5.40 -14.13
CA SER A 87 -23.53 6.20 -13.33
C SER A 87 -22.08 5.93 -13.73
N VAL A 88 -21.30 7.01 -13.88
CA VAL A 88 -19.84 6.93 -14.02
C VAL A 88 -19.23 6.52 -12.67
N ARG A 89 -18.38 5.49 -12.68
CA ARG A 89 -17.57 5.05 -11.53
C ARG A 89 -16.15 5.55 -11.71
N ASP A 90 -15.62 6.22 -10.70
CA ASP A 90 -14.22 6.63 -10.65
C ASP A 90 -13.40 5.57 -9.91
N VAL A 91 -12.59 4.82 -10.66
CA VAL A 91 -11.76 3.74 -10.14
C VAL A 91 -10.40 4.31 -9.80
N LYS A 92 -10.11 4.45 -8.51
CA LYS A 92 -8.88 5.08 -8.01
C LYS A 92 -7.82 4.09 -7.55
N SER A 93 -8.10 2.79 -7.56
CA SER A 93 -7.21 1.77 -7.02
C SER A 93 -7.26 0.46 -7.79
N VAL A 94 -6.19 -0.34 -7.65
CA VAL A 94 -6.05 -1.71 -8.16
C VAL A 94 -7.18 -2.59 -7.64
N ASP A 95 -7.54 -2.50 -6.36
CA ASP A 95 -8.70 -3.19 -5.78
C ASP A 95 -10.00 -2.79 -6.49
N GLY A 96 -10.22 -1.49 -6.71
CA GLY A 96 -11.41 -1.01 -7.41
C GLY A 96 -11.47 -1.50 -8.87
N ALA A 97 -10.31 -1.63 -9.54
CA ALA A 97 -10.23 -2.22 -10.87
C ALA A 97 -10.54 -3.73 -10.83
N CYS A 98 -10.02 -4.44 -9.83
CA CYS A 98 -10.29 -5.86 -9.61
C CYS A 98 -11.79 -6.13 -9.40
N GLU A 99 -12.48 -5.34 -8.57
CA GLU A 99 -13.93 -5.43 -8.38
C GLU A 99 -14.69 -5.31 -9.71
N VAL A 100 -14.32 -4.33 -10.53
CA VAL A 100 -14.94 -4.15 -11.86
C VAL A 100 -14.68 -5.35 -12.76
N LEU A 101 -13.47 -5.92 -12.72
CA LEU A 101 -13.13 -7.12 -13.48
C LEU A 101 -13.86 -8.36 -12.99
N VAL A 102 -14.15 -8.47 -11.69
CA VAL A 102 -14.98 -9.54 -11.11
C VAL A 102 -16.41 -9.45 -11.63
N ASP A 103 -16.98 -8.25 -11.64
CA ASP A 103 -18.33 -7.95 -12.14
C ASP A 103 -18.41 -7.91 -13.68
N TRP A 104 -17.30 -8.12 -14.39
CA TRP A 104 -17.25 -8.00 -15.84
C TRP A 104 -18.12 -9.06 -16.52
N PRO A 105 -18.97 -8.69 -17.51
CA PRO A 105 -19.87 -9.63 -18.17
C PRO A 105 -19.11 -10.80 -18.78
N HIS A 106 -19.50 -12.04 -18.46
CA HIS A 106 -18.84 -13.24 -18.97
C HIS A 106 -18.77 -13.29 -20.50
N ALA A 107 -19.82 -12.80 -21.18
CA ALA A 107 -19.89 -12.71 -22.64
C ALA A 107 -18.88 -11.73 -23.28
N LYS A 108 -18.25 -10.87 -22.47
CA LYS A 108 -17.25 -9.88 -22.89
C LYS A 108 -15.86 -10.17 -22.30
N ARG A 109 -15.65 -11.36 -21.74
CA ARG A 109 -14.33 -11.82 -21.26
C ARG A 109 -13.57 -12.44 -22.44
N GLY A 110 -12.87 -11.58 -23.17
CA GLY A 110 -11.97 -11.98 -24.25
C GLY A 110 -10.51 -12.16 -23.79
N PRO A 111 -9.57 -12.36 -24.72
CA PRO A 111 -8.14 -12.38 -24.42
C PRO A 111 -7.67 -11.09 -23.73
N ASP A 112 -8.17 -9.92 -24.17
CA ASP A 112 -7.82 -8.62 -23.57
C ASP A 112 -8.25 -8.50 -22.10
N TYR A 113 -9.38 -9.13 -21.74
CA TYR A 113 -9.83 -9.22 -20.35
C TYR A 113 -8.86 -10.05 -19.51
N GLN A 114 -8.37 -11.18 -20.04
CA GLN A 114 -7.44 -12.05 -19.32
C GLN A 114 -6.11 -11.34 -19.08
N SER A 115 -5.57 -10.68 -20.12
CA SER A 115 -4.35 -9.90 -20.00
C SER A 115 -4.50 -8.77 -18.98
N ALA A 116 -5.59 -8.00 -19.01
CA ALA A 116 -5.83 -6.95 -18.02
C ALA A 116 -5.97 -7.50 -16.59
N ARG A 117 -6.69 -8.62 -16.42
CA ARG A 117 -6.86 -9.28 -15.11
C ARG A 117 -5.55 -9.81 -14.56
N GLU A 118 -4.70 -10.36 -15.40
CA GLU A 118 -3.37 -10.84 -15.00
C GLU A 118 -2.51 -9.70 -14.47
N VAL A 119 -2.46 -8.56 -15.18
CA VAL A 119 -1.67 -7.39 -14.75
C VAL A 119 -2.24 -6.78 -13.46
N VAL A 120 -3.56 -6.64 -13.34
CA VAL A 120 -4.21 -6.14 -12.11
C VAL A 120 -3.93 -7.07 -10.93
N GLN A 121 -4.00 -8.39 -11.12
CA GLN A 121 -3.67 -9.35 -10.07
C GLN A 121 -2.18 -9.33 -9.73
N ALA A 122 -1.29 -9.20 -10.72
CA ALA A 122 0.14 -9.06 -10.48
C ALA A 122 0.45 -7.80 -9.65
N ALA A 123 -0.31 -6.71 -9.82
CA ALA A 123 -0.16 -5.52 -8.99
C ALA A 123 -0.63 -5.75 -7.54
N LEU A 124 -1.72 -6.50 -7.32
CA LEU A 124 -2.14 -6.92 -5.98
C LEU A 124 -1.11 -7.83 -5.30
N ASP A 125 -0.44 -8.69 -6.08
CA ASP A 125 0.65 -9.55 -5.61
C ASP A 125 1.98 -8.79 -5.40
N GLY A 126 2.05 -7.49 -5.73
CA GLY A 126 3.27 -6.68 -5.67
C GLY A 126 4.31 -7.01 -6.74
N LYS A 127 3.92 -7.72 -7.81
CA LYS A 127 4.75 -8.11 -8.95
C LYS A 127 4.69 -7.11 -10.12
N ALA A 128 3.66 -6.26 -10.14
CA ALA A 128 3.48 -5.17 -11.10
C ALA A 128 3.18 -3.86 -10.37
N THR A 129 3.34 -2.73 -11.07
CA THR A 129 3.03 -1.41 -10.50
C THR A 129 1.55 -1.04 -10.70
N PRO A 130 1.02 -0.11 -9.88
CA PRO A 130 -0.35 0.40 -10.03
C PRO A 130 -0.59 1.04 -11.38
N ASP A 131 0.41 1.72 -11.95
CA ASP A 131 0.30 2.35 -13.25
C ASP A 131 0.16 1.32 -14.37
N GLN A 132 0.90 0.21 -14.31
CA GLN A 132 0.74 -0.90 -15.25
C GLN A 132 -0.67 -1.51 -15.17
N ALA A 133 -1.18 -1.72 -13.96
CA ALA A 133 -2.55 -2.20 -13.74
C ALA A 133 -3.60 -1.21 -14.25
N ARG A 134 -3.39 0.09 -14.01
CA ARG A 134 -4.25 1.18 -14.48
C ARG A 134 -4.30 1.22 -16.00
N GLU A 135 -3.16 1.18 -16.67
CA GLU A 135 -3.07 1.22 -18.13
C GLU A 135 -3.75 0.02 -18.77
N ALA A 136 -3.43 -1.19 -18.30
CA ALA A 136 -4.07 -2.41 -18.80
C ALA A 136 -5.59 -2.38 -18.61
N PHE A 137 -6.06 -1.88 -17.47
CA PHE A 137 -7.48 -1.69 -17.21
C PHE A 137 -8.11 -0.61 -18.10
N ALA A 138 -7.43 0.51 -18.31
CA ALA A 138 -7.91 1.60 -19.16
C ALA A 138 -8.02 1.18 -20.63
N VAL A 139 -7.04 0.41 -21.14
CA VAL A 139 -7.08 -0.17 -22.50
C VAL A 139 -8.27 -1.09 -22.64
N LEU A 140 -8.47 -2.03 -21.70
CA LEU A 140 -9.65 -2.90 -21.70
C LEU A 140 -10.96 -2.08 -21.66
N ALA A 141 -11.03 -1.06 -20.82
CA ALA A 141 -12.21 -0.21 -20.70
C ALA A 141 -12.48 0.60 -21.98
N ALA A 142 -11.43 1.01 -22.70
CA ALA A 142 -11.52 1.70 -23.98
C ALA A 142 -12.05 0.75 -25.07
N ASP A 143 -11.47 -0.45 -25.19
CA ASP A 143 -11.88 -1.47 -26.17
C ASP A 143 -13.33 -1.93 -25.93
N ALA A 144 -13.72 -1.98 -24.65
CA ALA A 144 -15.07 -2.29 -24.20
C ALA A 144 -16.08 -1.16 -24.44
N GLY A 145 -15.62 0.05 -24.79
CA GLY A 145 -16.44 1.24 -24.99
C GLY A 145 -17.06 1.80 -23.70
N ILE A 146 -16.51 1.45 -22.53
CA ILE A 146 -17.01 1.89 -21.23
C ILE A 146 -16.17 3.00 -20.59
N LEU A 147 -15.02 3.33 -21.17
CA LEU A 147 -14.15 4.39 -20.66
C LEU A 147 -14.80 5.77 -20.87
N VAL A 148 -14.88 6.58 -19.81
CA VAL A 148 -15.49 7.91 -19.83
C VAL A 148 -14.42 8.97 -19.63
N GLY A 149 -14.11 9.72 -20.68
CA GLY A 149 -13.18 10.85 -20.61
C GLY A 149 -11.71 10.48 -20.86
N SER A 150 -11.44 9.67 -21.88
CA SER A 150 -10.11 9.63 -22.50
C SER A 150 -10.02 10.73 -23.55
N SER A 151 -9.38 11.85 -23.21
CA SER A 151 -8.69 12.63 -24.23
C SER A 151 -7.22 12.26 -24.10
N PRO A 152 -6.57 11.69 -25.13
CA PRO A 152 -5.12 11.65 -25.16
C PRO A 152 -4.63 13.10 -25.19
N ALA A 153 -3.64 13.42 -24.37
CA ALA A 153 -2.85 14.64 -24.50
C ALA A 153 -1.53 14.25 -25.17
#